data_AF-A0A1N7HKG8-F1
#
_entry.id   AF-A0A1N7HKG8-F1
#
_cell.length_a   1.000
_cell.length_b   1.000
_cell.length_c   1.000
_cell.angle_alpha   90.00
_cell.angle_beta   90.00
_cell.angle_gamma   90.00
#
_symmetry.space_group_name_H-M   'P 1'
#
loop_
_entity.id
_entity.type
_entity.pdbx_description
1 polymer ?
#
loop_
_entity_poly.entity_id
_entity_poly.type
_entity_poly.pdbx_seq_one_letter_code
_entity_poly.pdbx_strand_id
1 'polypeptide(L)' 'RRGWDFVSTGRGDVPWEECFRALNHIGYDGPISIEWEDAGMDRLHGAPEALAYIRSLNAITPPDAAFDAAFSSE' A
#
# COMPACT_ATOMS: atom_id res chain seq x y z
N ARG A 1 24.28 -18.10 0.67
CA ARG A 1 23.01 -17.85 -0.06
C ARG A 1 22.27 -16.74 0.68
N ARG A 2 21.52 -15.87 -0.01
CA ARG A 2 20.76 -14.78 0.64
C ARG A 2 19.66 -15.40 1.51
N GLY A 3 19.30 -14.75 2.62
CA GLY A 3 18.23 -15.20 3.52
C GLY A 3 16.83 -14.71 3.14
N TRP A 4 16.71 -14.04 1.99
CA TRP A 4 15.49 -13.41 1.49
C TRP A 4 15.44 -13.54 -0.03
N ASP A 5 14.24 -13.40 -0.60
CA ASP A 5 14.00 -13.36 -2.04
C ASP A 5 12.82 -12.42 -2.38
N PHE A 6 12.61 -12.13 -3.66
CA PHE A 6 11.44 -11.37 -4.11
C PHE A 6 10.18 -12.24 -4.13
N VAL A 7 9.09 -11.68 -3.63
CA VAL A 7 7.77 -12.32 -3.58
C VAL A 7 6.71 -11.32 -4.00
N SER A 8 5.58 -11.83 -4.52
CA SER A 8 4.47 -11.01 -4.97
C SER A 8 3.98 -10.08 -3.86
N THR A 9 3.60 -8.86 -4.23
CA THR A 9 3.18 -7.81 -3.30
C THR A 9 2.15 -8.31 -2.28
N GLY A 10 2.35 -7.98 -1.00
CA GLY A 10 1.50 -8.43 0.10
C GLY A 10 1.89 -9.78 0.73
N ARG A 11 2.90 -10.48 0.19
CA ARG A 11 3.36 -11.79 0.70
C ARG A 11 4.72 -11.76 1.40
N GLY A 12 5.38 -10.60 1.41
CA GLY A 12 6.65 -10.38 2.11
C GLY A 12 6.46 -9.53 3.37
N ASP A 13 7.57 -8.99 3.87
CA ASP A 13 7.62 -8.31 5.18
C ASP A 13 7.53 -6.77 5.09
N VAL A 14 7.12 -6.22 3.93
CA VAL A 14 7.00 -4.77 3.76
C VAL A 14 5.78 -4.25 4.54
N PRO A 15 5.92 -3.20 5.38
CA PRO A 15 4.82 -2.63 6.15
C PRO A 15 3.95 -1.70 5.28
N TRP A 16 3.22 -2.28 4.33
CA TRP A 16 2.54 -1.52 3.28
C TRP A 16 1.56 -0.46 3.78
N GLU A 17 0.75 -0.75 4.79
CA GLU A 17 -0.22 0.23 5.31
C GLU A 17 0.49 1.48 5.88
N GLU A 18 1.62 1.29 6.58
CA GLU A 18 2.43 2.40 7.08
C GLU A 18 3.01 3.24 5.94
N CYS A 19 3.49 2.59 4.87
CA CYS A 19 3.97 3.29 3.68
C CYS A 19 2.89 4.17 3.06
N PHE A 20 1.68 3.65 2.86
CA PHE A 20 0.58 4.43 2.28
C PHE A 20 0.12 5.57 3.19
N ARG A 21 0.07 5.35 4.51
CA ARG A 21 -0.22 6.42 5.48
C ARG A 21 0.85 7.51 5.46
N ALA A 22 2.12 7.14 5.31
CA ALA A 22 3.22 8.11 5.17
C ALA A 22 3.09 8.91 3.87
N LEU A 23 2.75 8.27 2.74
CA LEU A 23 2.49 8.96 1.47
C LEU A 23 1.35 9.97 1.59
N ASN A 24 0.24 9.57 2.23
CA ASN A 24 -0.87 10.48 2.53
C ASN A 24 -0.42 11.67 3.38
N HIS A 25 0.39 11.42 4.42
CA HIS A 25 0.85 12.46 5.34
C HIS A 25 1.70 13.53 4.64
N ILE A 26 2.55 13.13 3.68
CA ILE A 26 3.38 14.07 2.92
C ILE A 26 2.65 14.69 1.72
N GLY A 27 1.38 14.32 1.48
CA GLY A 27 0.59 14.81 0.35
C GLY A 27 1.09 14.33 -1.01
N TYR A 28 1.61 13.10 -1.10
CA TYR A 28 2.06 12.54 -2.37
C TYR A 28 0.87 12.23 -3.29
N ASP A 29 0.87 12.81 -4.49
CA ASP A 29 -0.20 12.70 -5.50
C ASP A 29 0.25 12.02 -6.81
N GLY A 30 1.50 11.55 -6.85
CA GLY A 30 2.07 10.87 -8.01
C GLY A 30 1.58 9.43 -8.20
N PRO A 31 1.97 8.77 -9.31
CA PRO A 31 1.57 7.40 -9.58
C PRO A 31 2.30 6.40 -8.67
N ILE A 32 1.56 5.40 -8.19
CA ILE A 32 2.15 4.22 -7.53
C ILE A 32 2.44 3.15 -8.59
N SER A 33 3.73 2.93 -8.85
CA SER A 33 4.18 1.87 -9.76
C SER A 33 4.27 0.52 -9.04
N ILE A 34 3.99 -0.57 -9.77
CA ILE A 34 4.18 -1.94 -9.30
C ILE A 34 5.20 -2.61 -10.20
N GLU A 35 6.38 -2.86 -9.65
CA GLU A 35 7.36 -3.78 -10.23
C GLU A 35 7.09 -5.17 -9.66
N TRP A 36 6.73 -6.13 -10.53
CA TRP A 36 6.31 -7.46 -10.10
C TRP A 36 7.43 -8.48 -10.30
N GLU A 37 7.82 -9.17 -9.24
CA GLU A 37 8.79 -10.27 -9.25
C GLU A 37 8.43 -11.31 -8.17
N ASP A 38 8.24 -12.56 -8.59
CA ASP A 38 8.10 -13.72 -7.71
C ASP A 38 8.45 -14.98 -8.51
N ALA A 39 9.54 -15.65 -8.17
CA ALA A 39 9.97 -16.86 -8.88
C ALA A 39 9.07 -18.09 -8.61
N GLY A 40 8.23 -18.03 -7.59
CA GLY A 40 7.30 -19.08 -7.18
C GLY A 40 5.87 -18.90 -7.69
N MET A 41 5.57 -17.83 -8.42
CA MET A 41 4.21 -17.49 -8.89
C MET A 41 4.19 -17.17 -10.38
N ASP A 42 3.08 -17.47 -11.06
CA ASP A 42 2.88 -17.02 -12.44
C ASP A 42 2.50 -15.54 -12.47
N ARG A 43 3.21 -14.77 -13.29
CA ARG A 43 2.99 -13.32 -13.45
C ARG A 43 1.56 -12.95 -13.85
N LEU A 44 0.87 -13.80 -14.63
CA LEU A 44 -0.50 -13.52 -15.05
C LEU A 44 -1.52 -13.64 -13.91
N HIS A 45 -1.14 -14.29 -12.82
CA HIS A 45 -1.90 -14.35 -11.58
C HIS A 45 -1.42 -13.31 -10.57
N GLY A 46 -0.09 -13.21 -10.39
CA GLY A 46 0.51 -12.36 -9.37
C GLY A 46 0.36 -10.86 -9.66
N ALA A 47 0.55 -10.41 -10.90
CA ALA A 47 0.48 -8.99 -11.21
C ALA A 47 -0.93 -8.40 -11.01
N PRO A 48 -2.04 -9.06 -11.42
CA PRO A 48 -3.38 -8.60 -11.08
C PRO A 48 -3.69 -8.62 -9.57
N GLU A 49 -3.21 -9.62 -8.83
CA GLU A 49 -3.37 -9.71 -7.37
C GLU A 49 -2.66 -8.55 -6.67
N ALA A 50 -1.40 -8.30 -7.05
CA ALA A 50 -0.61 -7.17 -6.54
C ALA A 50 -1.29 -5.83 -6.81
N LEU A 51 -1.84 -5.64 -8.02
CA LEU A 51 -2.58 -4.44 -8.37
C LEU A 51 -3.83 -4.24 -7.51
N ALA A 52 -4.60 -5.30 -7.27
CA ALA A 52 -5.78 -5.23 -6.42
C ALA A 52 -5.43 -4.88 -4.97
N TYR A 53 -4.37 -5.49 -4.43
CA TYR A 53 -3.87 -5.21 -3.09
C TYR A 53 -3.37 -3.77 -2.93
N ILE A 54 -2.56 -3.29 -3.88
CA ILE A 54 -2.06 -1.90 -3.85
C ILE A 54 -3.19 -0.88 -3.97
N ARG A 55 -4.21 -1.17 -4.79
CA ARG A 55 -5.40 -0.31 -4.89
C ARG A 55 -6.20 -0.24 -3.59
N SER A 56 -6.33 -1.34 -2.85
CA SER A 56 -7.07 -1.31 -1.58
C SER A 56 -6.36 -0.45 -0.53
N LEU A 57 -5.03 -0.47 -0.50
CA LEU A 57 -4.23 0.38 0.38
C LEU A 57 -4.24 1.85 -0.06
N ASN A 58 -4.12 2.12 -1.36
CA ASN A 58 -4.18 3.48 -1.91
C ASN A 58 -5.56 4.13 -1.74
N ALA A 59 -6.62 3.34 -1.54
CA ALA A 59 -7.95 3.85 -1.23
C ALA A 59 -8.09 4.34 0.22
N ILE A 60 -7.12 4.05 1.10
CA ILE A 60 -7.10 4.59 2.46
C ILE A 60 -6.67 6.05 2.38
N THR A 61 -7.58 6.97 2.69
CA THR A 61 -7.32 8.41 2.75
C THR A 61 -7.57 8.94 4.16
N PRO A 62 -6.90 10.03 4.59
CA PRO A 62 -7.25 10.71 5.82
C PRO A 62 -8.69 11.26 5.75
N PRO A 63 -9.38 11.44 6.89
CA PRO A 63 -10.69 12.08 6.92
C PRO A 63 -10.59 13.57 6.56
N ASP A 64 -11.64 14.12 5.96
CA ASP A 64 -11.72 15.54 5.57
C ASP A 64 -11.72 16.49 6.79
N ALA A 65 -12.21 16.02 7.94
CA ALA A 65 -12.25 16.77 9.18
C ALA A 65 -11.52 16.01 10.29
N ALA A 66 -10.83 16.75 11.15
CA ALA A 66 -10.25 16.19 12.36
C ALA A 66 -11.38 15.69 13.27
N PHE A 67 -11.23 14.48 13.81
CA PHE A 67 -12.21 13.87 14.72
C PHE A 67 -12.56 14.80 15.90
N ASP A 68 -11.54 15.43 16.52
CA ASP A 68 -11.73 16.32 17.66
C ASP A 68 -12.49 17.61 17.31
N ALA A 69 -12.42 18.06 16.06
CA ALA A 69 -13.16 19.24 15.61
C ALA A 69 -14.69 19.04 15.69
N ALA A 70 -15.16 17.79 15.70
CA ALA A 70 -16.58 17.46 15.89
C ALA A 70 -17.08 17.67 17.33
N PHE A 71 -16.18 17.86 18.30
CA PHE A 71 -16.51 17.98 19.73
C PHE A 71 -16.14 19.35 20.33
N SER A 72 -15.51 20.25 19.57
CA SER A 72 -15.07 21.56 20.06
C SER A 72 -16.18 22.61 20.21
N SER A 73 -17.46 22.22 20.15
CA SER A 73 -18.62 23.13 20.27
C SER A 73 -19.51 22.86 21.49
N GLU A 74 -19.01 22.17 22.51
CA GLU A 74 -19.60 22.14 23.86
C GLU A 74 -18.87 23.07 24.83
#